data_AF-A0A962BW04-F1
#
_entry.id   AF-A0A962BW04-F1
#
_cell.length_a   1.000
_cell.length_b   1.000
_cell.length_c   1.000
_cell.angle_alpha   90.00
_cell.angle_beta   90.00
_cell.angle_gamma   90.00
#
_symmetry.space_group_name_H-M   'P 1'
#
loop_
_entity.id
_entity.type
_entity.pdbx_description
1 polymer ?
#
loop_
_entity_poly.entity_id
_entity_poly.type
_entity_poly.pdbx_seq_one_letter_code
_entity_poly.pdbx_strand_id
1 'polypeptide(L)'
;RIVRGLLVVVALFAGAMMLVAETIGPAGEREAQALVVAAKSDQMAVARWSGLWAREGDTYLNAKQGLVRGEGAEQWVELSDVDLFAFDPEGRLLSITTAKLAEHRHGEWTLHDLSRSHFEDDHVRTENLESEQWASGLDPQVLSLGTSRPRYMSTRELSESLDYMTKNGLDNRAFANAYWQRWFYPLNILA
;
A
#
# COMPACT_ATOMS: atom_id res chain seq x y z
N ARG A 1 0.22 38.29 -30.18
CA ARG A 1 -1.07 37.63 -30.53
C ARG A 1 -0.87 36.17 -30.94
N ILE A 2 0.09 35.85 -31.81
CA ILE A 2 0.46 34.47 -32.22
C ILE A 2 0.96 33.64 -31.03
N VAL A 3 1.87 34.18 -30.21
CA VAL A 3 2.40 33.51 -28.99
C VAL A 3 1.28 33.09 -28.03
N ARG A 4 0.26 33.93 -27.84
CA ARG A 4 -0.88 33.61 -26.98
C ARG A 4 -1.73 32.47 -27.53
N GLY A 5 -1.89 32.39 -28.86
CA GLY A 5 -2.57 31.28 -29.51
C GLY A 5 -1.81 29.96 -29.35
N LEU A 6 -0.49 29.99 -29.55
CA LEU A 6 0.37 28.82 -29.38
C LEU A 6 0.33 28.30 -27.94
N LEU A 7 0.45 29.20 -26.95
CA LEU A 7 0.40 28.84 -25.53
C LEU A 7 -0.93 28.16 -25.14
N VAL A 8 -2.06 28.64 -25.66
CA VAL A 8 -3.37 28.02 -25.40
C VAL A 8 -3.44 26.61 -25.99
N VAL A 9 -2.91 26.39 -27.19
CA VAL A 9 -2.87 25.07 -27.82
C VAL A 9 -1.98 24.11 -27.04
N VAL A 10 -0.77 24.54 -26.65
CA VAL A 10 0.15 23.72 -25.84
C VAL A 10 -0.46 23.38 -24.49
N ALA A 11 -1.12 24.34 -23.82
CA ALA A 11 -1.81 24.11 -22.56
C ALA A 11 -2.96 23.11 -22.69
N LEU A 12 -3.74 23.17 -23.77
CA LEU A 12 -4.81 22.22 -24.06
C LEU A 12 -4.25 20.79 -24.25
N PHE A 13 -3.18 20.64 -25.03
CA PHE A 13 -2.55 19.33 -25.24
C PHE A 13 -1.92 18.79 -23.95
N ALA A 14 -1.22 19.62 -23.18
CA ALA A 14 -0.65 19.23 -21.89
C ALA A 14 -1.74 18.76 -20.90
N GLY A 15 -2.86 19.48 -20.83
CA GLY A 15 -4.02 19.07 -20.02
C GLY A 15 -4.61 17.74 -20.47
N ALA A 16 -4.77 17.53 -21.79
CA ALA A 16 -5.25 16.26 -22.33
C ALA A 16 -4.30 15.10 -22.01
N MET A 17 -2.98 15.29 -22.16
CA MET A 17 -1.99 14.28 -21.80
C MET A 17 -2.00 13.97 -20.30
N MET A 18 -2.20 14.98 -19.44
CA MET A 18 -2.31 14.80 -18.00
C MET A 18 -3.54 13.97 -17.63
N LEU A 19 -4.69 14.20 -18.28
CA LEU A 19 -5.90 13.38 -18.08
C LEU A 19 -5.67 11.92 -18.46
N VAL A 20 -5.02 11.67 -19.59
CA VAL A 20 -4.65 10.31 -20.03
C VAL A 20 -3.68 9.66 -19.03
N ALA A 21 -2.68 10.39 -18.54
CA ALA A 21 -1.71 9.91 -17.57
C ALA A 21 -2.28 9.66 -16.16
N GLU A 22 -3.39 10.30 -15.81
CA GLU A 22 -4.09 10.08 -14.52
C GLU A 22 -5.07 8.90 -14.59
N THR A 23 -5.62 8.61 -15.78
CA THR A 23 -6.70 7.63 -15.94
C THR A 23 -6.26 6.38 -16.70
N ILE A 24 -6.00 6.53 -18.00
CA ILE A 24 -5.72 5.41 -18.92
C ILE A 24 -4.36 4.77 -18.62
N GLY A 25 -3.35 5.59 -18.33
CA GLY A 25 -1.98 5.11 -18.07
C GLY A 25 -1.92 4.11 -16.91
N PRO A 26 -2.36 4.49 -15.69
CA PRO A 26 -2.35 3.60 -14.54
C PRO A 26 -3.23 2.36 -14.73
N ALA A 27 -4.41 2.52 -15.34
CA ALA A 27 -5.31 1.40 -15.60
C ALA A 27 -4.70 0.37 -16.57
N GLY A 28 -4.12 0.83 -17.68
CA GLY A 28 -3.49 -0.04 -18.67
C GLY A 28 -2.26 -0.78 -18.14
N GLU A 29 -1.44 -0.12 -17.31
CA GLU A 29 -0.29 -0.78 -16.68
C GLU A 29 -0.73 -1.88 -15.69
N ARG A 30 -1.79 -1.64 -14.91
CA ARG A 30 -2.34 -2.66 -13.99
C ARG A 30 -2.82 -3.89 -14.75
N GLU A 31 -3.58 -3.71 -15.82
CA GLU A 31 -4.04 -4.83 -16.65
C GLU A 31 -2.87 -5.59 -17.29
N ALA A 32 -1.88 -4.87 -17.83
CA ALA A 32 -0.70 -5.48 -18.41
C ALA A 32 0.09 -6.31 -17.38
N GLN A 33 0.28 -5.81 -16.17
CA GLN A 33 0.93 -6.55 -15.09
C GLN A 33 0.11 -7.76 -14.66
N ALA A 34 -1.21 -7.62 -14.53
CA ALA A 34 -2.10 -8.73 -14.21
C ALA A 34 -2.03 -9.84 -15.27
N LEU A 35 -1.99 -9.50 -16.56
CA LEU A 35 -1.80 -10.45 -17.66
C LEU A 35 -0.46 -11.18 -17.59
N VAL A 36 0.64 -10.46 -17.31
CA VAL A 36 1.97 -11.06 -17.16
C VAL A 36 2.03 -12.01 -15.97
N VAL A 37 1.41 -11.65 -14.86
CA VAL A 37 1.32 -12.51 -13.66
C VAL A 37 0.47 -13.74 -13.95
N ALA A 38 -0.71 -13.58 -14.56
CA ALA A 38 -1.60 -14.68 -14.93
C ALA A 38 -0.94 -15.63 -15.93
N ALA A 39 -0.21 -15.13 -16.92
CA ALA A 39 0.50 -15.96 -17.89
C ALA A 39 1.68 -16.75 -17.27
N LYS A 40 2.20 -16.30 -16.13
CA LYS A 40 3.30 -16.97 -15.40
C LYS A 40 2.81 -17.86 -14.25
N SER A 41 1.54 -17.74 -13.86
CA SER A 41 0.95 -18.45 -12.72
C SER A 41 -0.17 -19.37 -13.19
N ASP A 42 0.05 -20.68 -13.11
CA ASP A 42 -0.87 -21.75 -13.54
C ASP A 42 -2.18 -21.84 -12.69
N GLN A 43 -2.38 -20.91 -11.75
CA GLN A 43 -3.59 -20.85 -10.91
C GLN A 43 -4.13 -19.42 -10.80
N MET A 44 -5.44 -19.30 -11.09
CA MET A 44 -6.27 -18.10 -11.00
C MET A 44 -6.41 -17.63 -9.55
N ALA A 45 -5.49 -16.80 -9.06
CA ALA A 45 -5.69 -15.98 -7.88
C ALA A 45 -5.40 -14.51 -8.26
N VAL A 46 -6.42 -13.65 -8.10
CA VAL A 46 -6.50 -12.31 -8.72
C VAL A 46 -5.49 -11.29 -8.16
N ALA A 47 -4.92 -11.52 -6.97
CA ALA A 47 -3.72 -10.84 -6.51
C ALA A 47 -3.19 -11.64 -5.32
N ARG A 48 -2.07 -12.34 -5.49
CA ARG A 48 -1.41 -13.05 -4.38
C ARG A 48 -0.16 -12.27 -4.01
N TRP A 49 -0.19 -11.59 -2.87
CA TRP A 49 1.02 -11.05 -2.28
C TRP A 49 1.69 -12.16 -1.46
N SER A 50 3.01 -12.28 -1.57
CA SER A 50 3.80 -13.23 -0.79
C SER A 50 4.90 -12.48 -0.07
N GLY A 51 5.04 -12.70 1.25
CA GLY A 51 6.07 -12.07 2.07
C GLY A 51 5.88 -10.55 2.21
N LEU A 52 4.66 -10.11 2.51
CA LEU A 52 4.34 -8.71 2.75
C LEU A 52 4.98 -8.23 4.06
N TRP A 53 5.62 -7.07 4.01
CA TRP A 53 6.12 -6.37 5.20
C TRP A 53 5.59 -4.95 5.21
N ALA A 54 5.08 -4.53 6.37
CA ALA A 54 4.63 -3.16 6.60
C ALA A 54 5.13 -2.68 7.97
N ARG A 55 5.28 -1.36 8.11
CA ARG A 55 5.66 -0.73 9.37
C ARG A 55 4.64 0.34 9.72
N GLU A 56 4.10 0.27 10.91
CA GLU A 56 3.23 1.29 11.48
C GLU A 56 3.81 1.77 12.81
N GLY A 57 4.39 2.98 12.82
CA GLY A 57 5.10 3.50 13.99
C GLY A 57 6.20 2.54 14.47
N ASP A 58 6.00 1.99 15.67
CA ASP A 58 6.90 1.01 16.31
C ASP A 58 6.41 -0.44 16.18
N THR A 59 5.39 -0.70 15.35
CA THR A 59 4.88 -2.03 15.04
C THR A 59 5.27 -2.45 13.63
N TYR A 60 5.79 -3.65 13.48
CA TYR A 60 6.14 -4.25 12.20
C TYR A 60 5.19 -5.41 11.92
N LEU A 61 4.58 -5.42 10.75
CA LEU A 61 3.72 -6.48 10.27
C LEU A 61 4.48 -7.30 9.23
N ASN A 62 4.43 -8.61 9.37
CA ASN A 62 4.73 -9.55 8.30
C ASN A 62 3.48 -10.38 8.00
N ALA A 63 3.11 -10.52 6.73
CA ALA A 63 2.10 -11.47 6.31
C ALA A 63 2.68 -12.37 5.22
N LYS A 64 2.58 -13.68 5.40
CA LYS A 64 3.10 -14.61 4.40
C LYS A 64 2.31 -14.54 3.11
N GLN A 65 1.00 -14.37 3.21
CA GLN A 65 0.12 -14.29 2.06
C GLN A 65 -0.93 -13.21 2.25
N GLY A 66 -1.31 -12.54 1.17
CA GLY A 66 -2.44 -11.63 1.15
C GLY A 66 -3.24 -11.80 -0.13
N LEU A 67 -4.56 -11.64 -0.01
CA LEU A 67 -5.50 -11.71 -1.12
C LEU A 67 -6.70 -10.79 -0.87
N VAL A 68 -7.34 -10.35 -1.95
CA VAL A 68 -8.62 -9.64 -1.89
C VAL A 68 -9.72 -10.66 -2.11
N ARG A 69 -10.65 -10.74 -1.17
CA ARG A 69 -11.88 -11.53 -1.30
C ARG A 69 -13.01 -10.60 -1.71
N GLY A 70 -13.95 -11.14 -2.46
CA GLY A 70 -15.19 -10.46 -2.76
C GLY A 70 -16.36 -11.45 -2.72
N GLU A 71 -17.42 -11.07 -2.03
CA GLU A 71 -18.70 -11.78 -2.02
C GLU A 71 -19.81 -10.80 -2.40
N GLY A 72 -20.39 -10.99 -3.58
CA GLY A 72 -21.37 -10.06 -4.13
C GLY A 72 -20.78 -8.68 -4.41
N ALA A 73 -21.30 -7.65 -3.73
CA ALA A 73 -20.86 -6.27 -3.85
C ALA A 73 -19.78 -5.88 -2.82
N GLU A 74 -19.51 -6.73 -1.82
CA GLU A 74 -18.51 -6.45 -0.79
C GLU A 74 -17.16 -7.04 -1.16
N GLN A 75 -16.11 -6.25 -0.91
CA GLN A 75 -14.72 -6.67 -1.05
C GLN A 75 -13.98 -6.39 0.25
N TRP A 76 -13.17 -7.34 0.69
CA TRP A 76 -12.31 -7.19 1.87
C TRP A 76 -10.93 -7.76 1.61
N VAL A 77 -9.96 -7.31 2.40
CA VAL A 77 -8.59 -7.82 2.32
C VAL A 77 -8.38 -8.86 3.40
N GLU A 78 -7.77 -9.98 3.02
CA GLU A 78 -7.46 -11.10 3.90
C GLU A 78 -5.95 -11.36 3.82
N LEU A 79 -5.29 -11.32 4.98
CA LEU A 79 -3.88 -11.68 5.15
C LEU A 79 -3.81 -12.98 5.94
N SER A 80 -2.99 -13.93 5.49
CA SER A 80 -2.79 -15.23 6.13
C SER A 80 -1.39 -15.34 6.71
N ASP A 81 -1.29 -16.03 7.85
CA ASP A 81 -0.07 -16.19 8.65
C ASP A 81 0.59 -14.82 8.91
N VAL A 82 -0.03 -14.04 9.78
CA VAL A 82 0.36 -12.67 10.11
C VAL A 82 1.14 -12.65 11.40
N ASP A 83 2.35 -12.09 11.37
CA ASP A 83 3.17 -11.82 12.54
C ASP A 83 3.26 -10.31 12.77
N LEU A 84 2.92 -9.85 13.97
CA LEU A 84 3.06 -8.48 14.43
C LEU A 84 4.16 -8.41 15.48
N PHE A 85 5.12 -7.52 15.28
CA PHE A 85 6.22 -7.24 16.21
C PHE A 85 6.06 -5.83 16.75
N ALA A 86 5.73 -5.69 18.02
CA ALA A 86 5.63 -4.38 18.68
C ALA A 86 6.93 -4.08 19.43
N PHE A 87 7.50 -2.89 19.20
CA PHE A 87 8.70 -2.41 19.86
C PHE A 87 8.40 -1.19 20.74
N ASP A 88 9.26 -0.95 21.73
CA ASP A 88 9.31 0.33 22.44
C ASP A 88 10.10 1.38 21.63
N PRO A 89 10.02 2.67 22.00
CA PRO A 89 10.76 3.74 21.34
C PRO A 89 12.29 3.56 21.39
N GLU A 90 12.80 2.77 22.34
CA GLU A 90 14.21 2.41 22.48
C GLU A 90 14.63 1.21 21.61
N GLY A 91 13.67 0.59 20.89
CA GLY A 91 13.90 -0.53 19.98
C GLY A 91 13.92 -1.91 20.64
N ARG A 92 13.46 -2.04 21.89
CA ARG A 92 13.27 -3.33 22.55
C ARG A 92 11.93 -3.95 22.15
N LEU A 93 11.92 -5.26 21.98
CA LEU A 93 10.72 -6.00 21.59
C LEU A 93 9.78 -6.14 22.78
N LEU A 94 8.55 -5.62 22.66
CA LEU A 94 7.51 -5.66 23.69
C LEU A 94 6.61 -6.89 23.53
N SER A 95 6.16 -7.17 22.31
CA SER A 95 5.32 -8.34 22.04
C SER A 95 5.47 -8.87 20.62
N ILE A 96 5.22 -10.16 20.47
CA ILE A 96 4.99 -10.82 19.18
C ILE A 96 3.55 -11.34 19.18
N THR A 97 2.77 -10.96 18.18
CA THR A 97 1.44 -11.54 17.93
C THR A 97 1.47 -12.32 16.64
N THR A 98 1.21 -13.62 16.70
CA THR A 98 1.04 -14.47 15.52
C THR A 98 -0.44 -14.77 15.36
N ALA A 99 -1.04 -14.35 14.25
CA ALA A 99 -2.43 -14.60 13.89
C ALA A 99 -2.51 -15.46 12.63
N LYS A 100 -3.45 -16.41 12.56
CA LYS A 100 -3.64 -17.18 11.32
C LYS A 100 -4.26 -16.32 10.21
N LEU A 101 -5.14 -15.39 10.58
CA LEU A 101 -5.87 -14.56 9.66
C LEU A 101 -5.94 -13.12 10.17
N ALA A 102 -5.75 -12.14 9.28
CA ALA A 102 -6.13 -10.75 9.51
C ALA A 102 -7.08 -10.31 8.38
N GLU A 103 -8.26 -9.83 8.74
CA GLU A 103 -9.24 -9.34 7.78
C GLU A 103 -9.43 -7.83 7.95
N HIS A 104 -9.43 -7.09 6.84
CA HIS A 104 -9.78 -5.68 6.83
C HIS A 104 -11.17 -5.47 6.23
N ARG A 105 -12.14 -5.16 7.09
CA ARG A 105 -13.54 -4.89 6.71
C ARG A 105 -13.96 -3.55 7.30
N HIS A 106 -14.71 -2.76 6.53
CA HIS A 106 -15.27 -1.48 6.98
C HIS A 106 -14.24 -0.46 7.54
N GLY A 107 -12.97 -0.57 7.16
CA GLY A 107 -11.90 0.32 7.66
C GLY A 107 -11.23 -0.15 8.95
N GLU A 108 -11.53 -1.37 9.42
CA GLU A 108 -10.98 -1.94 10.64
C GLU A 108 -10.32 -3.28 10.38
N TRP A 109 -9.22 -3.54 11.08
CA TRP A 109 -8.54 -4.83 11.08
C TRP A 109 -9.06 -5.73 12.20
N THR A 110 -9.37 -6.97 11.86
CA THR A 110 -9.70 -8.03 12.83
C THR A 110 -8.72 -9.18 12.65
N LEU A 111 -8.02 -9.54 13.72
CA LEU A 111 -7.15 -10.70 13.80
C LEU A 111 -7.98 -11.90 14.28
N HIS A 112 -7.72 -13.09 13.72
CA HIS A 112 -8.36 -14.33 14.13
C HIS A 112 -7.32 -15.41 14.40
N ASP A 113 -7.63 -16.29 15.36
CA ASP A 113 -6.77 -17.35 15.88
C ASP A 113 -5.37 -16.82 16.19
N LEU A 114 -5.27 -15.91 17.16
CA LEU A 114 -4.02 -15.25 17.52
C LEU A 114 -3.40 -15.77 18.82
N SER A 115 -2.08 -15.83 18.82
CA SER A 115 -1.25 -16.07 20.00
C SER A 115 -0.33 -14.87 20.19
N ARG A 116 -0.42 -14.22 21.35
CA ARG A 116 0.40 -13.06 21.70
C ARG A 116 1.36 -13.43 22.82
N SER A 117 2.64 -13.25 22.57
CA SER A 117 3.71 -13.39 23.55
C SER A 117 4.23 -12.02 23.94
N HIS A 118 4.04 -11.65 25.20
CA HIS A 118 4.57 -10.44 25.82
C HIS A 118 5.93 -10.74 26.44
N PHE A 119 6.91 -9.90 26.14
CA PHE A 119 8.27 -10.02 26.67
C PHE A 119 8.40 -9.05 27.86
N GLU A 120 8.49 -9.61 29.06
CA GLU A 120 8.79 -8.86 30.28
C GLU A 120 10.27 -9.06 30.66
N ASP A 121 10.76 -8.36 31.67
CA ASP A 121 12.19 -8.33 32.02
C ASP A 121 12.76 -9.71 32.39
N ASP A 122 11.96 -10.58 32.99
CA ASP A 122 12.39 -11.88 33.53
C ASP A 122 11.60 -13.08 33.00
N HIS A 123 10.48 -12.87 32.30
CA HIS A 123 9.65 -13.94 31.78
C HIS A 123 8.89 -13.56 30.51
N VAL A 124 8.32 -14.57 29.84
CA VAL A 124 7.46 -14.39 28.67
C VAL A 124 6.06 -14.86 29.03
N ARG A 125 5.06 -14.01 28.80
CA ARG A 125 3.64 -14.34 29.02
C ARG A 125 2.96 -14.54 27.67
N THR A 126 2.45 -15.74 27.41
CA THR A 126 1.69 -16.04 26.19
C THR A 126 0.20 -16.14 26.50
N GLU A 127 -0.60 -15.48 25.66
CA GLU A 127 -2.06 -15.56 25.67
C GLU A 127 -2.57 -15.95 24.28
N ASN A 128 -3.64 -16.73 24.24
CA ASN A 128 -4.29 -17.13 23.00
C ASN A 128 -5.69 -16.51 22.98
N LEU A 129 -6.03 -15.87 21.87
CA LEU A 129 -7.34 -15.26 21.65
C LEU A 129 -7.91 -15.79 20.33
N GLU A 130 -9.21 -16.05 20.32
CA GLU A 130 -9.90 -16.46 19.08
C GLU A 130 -10.01 -15.31 18.10
N SER A 131 -10.23 -14.09 18.59
CA SER A 131 -10.31 -12.89 17.76
C SER A 131 -9.96 -11.62 18.55
N GLU A 132 -9.37 -10.65 17.88
CA GLU A 132 -9.05 -9.33 18.44
C GLU A 132 -9.19 -8.26 17.35
N GLN A 133 -9.86 -7.15 17.67
CA GLN A 133 -9.80 -5.96 16.82
C GLN A 133 -8.45 -5.28 16.96
N TRP A 134 -7.73 -5.19 15.87
CA TRP A 134 -6.46 -4.50 15.82
C TRP A 134 -6.69 -3.06 15.39
N ALA A 135 -6.54 -2.13 16.35
CA ALA A 135 -6.62 -0.70 16.11
C ALA A 135 -5.40 -0.20 15.34
N SER A 136 -5.36 -0.48 14.04
CA SER A 136 -4.31 -0.10 13.10
C SER A 136 -4.86 0.83 12.04
N GLY A 137 -4.11 1.90 11.74
CA GLY A 137 -4.36 2.79 10.62
C GLY A 137 -3.73 2.30 9.32
N LEU A 138 -3.26 1.05 9.25
CA LEU A 138 -2.64 0.48 8.08
C LEU A 138 -3.69 0.24 6.98
N ASP A 139 -3.75 1.14 6.00
CA ASP A 139 -4.63 0.97 4.85
C ASP A 139 -4.13 -0.17 3.95
N PRO A 140 -4.98 -1.14 3.56
CA PRO A 140 -4.59 -2.21 2.65
C PRO A 140 -3.98 -1.75 1.31
N GLN A 141 -4.33 -0.56 0.82
CA GLN A 141 -3.74 0.01 -0.39
C GLN A 141 -2.23 0.21 -0.24
N VAL A 142 -1.77 0.55 0.96
CA VAL A 142 -0.36 0.76 1.30
C VAL A 142 0.44 -0.55 1.26
N LEU A 143 -0.22 -1.68 1.53
CA LEU A 143 0.41 -3.00 1.45
C LEU A 143 0.92 -3.31 0.03
N SER A 144 0.36 -2.66 -1.00
CA SER A 144 0.77 -2.81 -2.39
C SER A 144 2.01 -1.99 -2.79
N LEU A 145 2.52 -1.11 -1.91
CA LEU A 145 3.61 -0.19 -2.26
C LEU A 145 4.94 -0.90 -2.50
N GLY A 146 5.22 -2.02 -1.82
CA GLY A 146 6.49 -2.73 -1.91
C GLY A 146 6.81 -3.27 -3.32
N THR A 147 5.78 -3.48 -4.15
CA THR A 147 5.93 -3.96 -5.54
C THR A 147 5.58 -2.91 -6.59
N SER A 148 5.00 -1.78 -6.16
CA SER A 148 4.51 -0.73 -7.04
C SER A 148 5.64 0.22 -7.45
N ARG A 149 5.63 0.62 -8.72
CA ARG A 149 6.58 1.61 -9.26
C ARG A 149 5.93 3.01 -9.18
N PRO A 150 6.47 3.98 -8.42
CA PRO A 150 5.85 5.29 -8.21
C PRO A 150 5.45 6.01 -9.51
N ARG A 151 6.22 5.80 -10.58
CA ARG A 151 6.00 6.42 -11.90
C ARG A 151 4.67 6.02 -12.57
N TYR A 152 4.07 4.89 -12.18
CA TYR A 152 2.81 4.38 -12.75
C TYR A 152 1.61 4.58 -11.83
N MET A 153 1.81 5.21 -10.68
CA MET A 153 0.74 5.50 -9.74
C MET A 153 0.02 6.79 -10.14
N SER A 154 -1.26 6.87 -9.80
CA SER A 154 -2.03 8.10 -9.93
C SER A 154 -1.50 9.18 -8.98
N THR A 155 -1.81 10.44 -9.24
CA THR A 155 -1.38 11.56 -8.39
C THR A 155 -1.98 11.43 -6.99
N ARG A 156 -3.22 10.95 -6.91
CA ARG A 156 -3.88 10.66 -5.63
C ARG A 156 -3.15 9.58 -4.84
N GLU A 157 -2.87 8.44 -5.46
CA GLU A 157 -2.16 7.34 -4.79
C GLU A 157 -0.75 7.75 -4.35
N LEU A 158 -0.06 8.56 -5.15
CA LEU A 158 1.22 9.14 -4.76
C LEU A 158 1.11 10.02 -3.51
N SER A 159 0.05 10.85 -3.42
CA SER A 159 -0.17 11.69 -2.23
C SER A 159 -0.51 10.90 -0.97
N GLU A 160 -1.37 9.87 -1.08
CA GLU A 160 -1.74 8.98 0.02
C GLU A 160 -0.51 8.18 0.50
N SER A 161 0.30 7.68 -0.45
CA SER A 161 1.57 6.99 -0.14
C SER A 161 2.57 7.91 0.57
N LEU A 162 2.69 9.17 0.13
CA LEU A 162 3.59 10.15 0.74
C LEU A 162 3.22 10.45 2.19
N ASP A 163 1.93 10.62 2.48
CA ASP A 163 1.43 10.85 3.83
C ASP A 163 1.73 9.64 4.74
N TYR A 164 1.44 8.42 4.26
CA TYR A 164 1.76 7.20 4.99
C TYR A 164 3.26 7.05 5.27
N MET A 165 4.11 7.20 4.25
CA MET A 165 5.56 7.04 4.42
C MET A 165 6.13 8.08 5.39
N THR A 166 5.62 9.31 5.35
CA THR A 166 6.04 10.39 6.25
C THR A 166 5.63 10.09 7.70
N LYS A 167 4.39 9.66 7.92
CA LYS A 167 3.90 9.27 9.26
C LYS A 167 4.67 8.10 9.86
N ASN A 168 5.16 7.18 9.02
CA ASN A 168 5.86 5.97 9.45
C ASN A 168 7.39 6.05 9.34
N GLY A 169 7.94 7.24 9.09
CA GLY A 169 9.40 7.46 9.03
C GLY A 169 10.11 6.68 7.91
N LEU A 170 9.41 6.36 6.82
CA LEU A 170 9.95 5.64 5.66
C LEU A 170 10.55 6.60 4.64
N ASP A 171 11.57 6.15 3.88
CA ASP A 171 12.15 6.96 2.79
C ASP A 171 11.15 7.17 1.66
N ASN A 172 10.70 8.42 1.51
CA ASN A 172 9.67 8.82 0.57
C ASN A 172 10.22 9.53 -0.68
N ARG A 173 11.54 9.66 -0.84
CA ARG A 173 12.17 10.49 -1.89
C ARG A 173 11.76 10.12 -3.30
N ALA A 174 11.68 8.82 -3.60
CA ALA A 174 11.29 8.34 -4.92
C ALA A 174 9.83 8.68 -5.27
N PHE A 175 8.94 8.57 -4.28
CA PHE A 175 7.51 8.93 -4.41
C PHE A 175 7.32 10.44 -4.52
N ALA A 176 8.05 11.23 -3.71
CA ALA A 176 8.00 12.68 -3.74
C ALA A 176 8.48 13.21 -5.09
N ASN A 177 9.56 12.66 -5.63
CA ASN A 177 10.06 13.02 -6.95
C ASN A 177 9.02 12.72 -8.05
N ALA A 178 8.44 11.52 -8.05
CA ALA A 178 7.39 11.16 -9.02
C ALA A 178 6.18 12.10 -8.93
N TYR A 179 5.74 12.44 -7.72
CA TYR A 179 4.63 13.35 -7.47
C TYR A 179 4.91 14.76 -8.01
N TRP A 180 6.05 15.35 -7.66
CA TRP A 180 6.40 16.70 -8.11
C TRP A 180 6.71 16.74 -9.61
N GLN A 181 7.38 15.74 -10.17
CA GLN A 181 7.59 15.66 -11.62
C GLN A 181 6.27 15.70 -12.39
N ARG A 182 5.21 15.09 -11.85
CA ARG A 182 3.88 15.09 -12.46
C ARG A 182 3.26 16.48 -12.50
N TRP A 183 3.31 17.20 -11.38
CA TRP A 183 2.78 18.57 -11.28
C TRP A 183 3.57 19.58 -12.12
N PHE A 184 4.89 19.42 -12.20
CA PHE A 184 5.77 20.32 -12.95
C PHE A 184 5.95 19.90 -14.42
N TYR A 185 5.39 18.74 -14.85
CA TYR A 185 5.49 18.28 -16.24
C TYR A 185 4.97 19.31 -17.25
N PRO A 186 3.81 19.97 -17.06
CA PRO A 186 3.32 20.99 -17.99
C PRO A 186 4.23 22.22 -18.04
N LEU A 187 4.84 22.60 -16.92
CA LEU A 187 5.77 23.74 -16.84
C LEU A 187 7.08 23.44 -17.58
N ASN A 188 7.58 22.20 -17.50
CA ASN A 188 8.76 21.78 -18.25
C ASN A 188 8.53 21.74 -19.77
N ILE A 189 7.30 21.50 -20.23
CA ILE A 189 6.97 21.53 -21.67
C ILE A 189 6.79 22.96 -22.18
N LEU A 190 6.38 23.87 -21.30
CA LEU A 190 6.15 25.28 -21.63
C LEU A 190 7.42 26.16 -21.57
N ALA A 191 8.49 25.67 -20.92
CA ALA A 191 9.79 26.33 -20.81
C ALA A 191 10.64 26.12 -22.07
#